data_AF-A0A257R5T5-F1
#
_entry.id   AF-A0A257R5T5-F1
#
_cell.length_a   1.000
_cell.length_b   1.000
_cell.length_c   1.000
_cell.angle_alpha   90.00
_cell.angle_beta   90.00
_cell.angle_gamma   90.00
#
_symmetry.space_group_name_H-M   'P 1'
#
loop_
_entity.id
_entity.type
_entity.pdbx_description
1 polymer ?
#
loop_
_entity_poly.entity_id
_entity_poly.type
_entity_poly.pdbx_seq_one_letter_code
_entity_poly.pdbx_strand_id
1 'polypeptide(L)' 'MLSSLEHFFTHYKDLEAGKWVTIQGWAGVEEALHEITASVQRFQNAVD' A
#
# COMPACT_ATOMS: atom_id res chain seq x y z
N MET A 1 4.09 17.00 -2.06
CA MET A 1 3.15 16.04 -2.68
C MET A 1 3.12 14.73 -1.90
N LEU A 2 4.24 14.02 -1.71
CA LEU A 2 4.29 12.78 -0.92
C LEU A 2 3.76 12.95 0.51
N SER A 3 4.14 14.03 1.19
CA SER A 3 3.65 14.37 2.53
C SER A 3 2.13 14.56 2.62
N SER A 4 1.49 15.10 1.56
CA SER A 4 0.04 15.29 1.52
C SER A 4 -0.70 13.95 1.36
N LEU A 5 -0.14 13.04 0.56
CA LEU A 5 -0.67 11.68 0.40
C LEU A 5 -0.53 10.89 1.71
N GLU A 6 0.63 10.96 2.35
CA GLU A 6 0.90 10.33 3.63
C GLU A 6 -0.06 10.85 4.72
N HIS A 7 -0.23 12.17 4.82
CA HIS A 7 -1.20 12.79 5.72
C HIS A 7 -2.62 12.28 5.48
N PHE A 8 -3.07 12.24 4.23
CA PHE A 8 -4.40 11.74 3.90
C PHE A 8 -4.59 10.29 4.36
N PHE A 9 -3.69 9.37 3.98
CA PHE A 9 -3.83 7.96 4.33
C PHE A 9 -3.68 7.68 5.82
N THR A 10 -2.98 8.54 6.55
CA THR A 10 -2.88 8.47 8.01
C THR A 10 -4.22 8.77 8.68
N HIS A 11 -5.00 9.73 8.16
CA HIS A 11 -6.17 10.28 8.85
C HIS A 11 -7.54 9.91 8.25
N TYR A 12 -7.61 9.44 7.01
CA TYR A 12 -8.91 9.26 6.33
C TYR A 12 -9.86 8.26 7.00
N LYS A 13 -9.35 7.43 7.92
CA LYS A 13 -10.11 6.44 8.69
C LYS A 13 -10.30 6.78 10.16
N ASP A 14 -9.93 7.98 10.61
CA ASP A 14 -9.96 8.35 12.04
C ASP A 14 -11.36 8.24 12.68
N LEU A 15 -12.42 8.32 11.87
CA LEU A 15 -13.81 8.19 12.31
C LEU A 15 -14.41 6.78 12.12
N GLU A 16 -13.63 5.84 11.58
CA GLU A 16 -14.06 4.45 11.38
C GLU A 16 -13.62 3.59 12.57
N ALA A 17 -14.55 3.32 13.49
CA ALA A 17 -14.27 2.55 14.71
C ALA A 17 -13.56 1.21 14.41
N GLY A 18 -12.44 0.98 15.07
CA GLY A 18 -11.64 -0.24 14.92
C GLY A 18 -10.75 -0.29 13.67
N LYS A 19 -10.62 0.80 12.91
CA LYS A 19 -9.69 0.88 11.77
C LYS A 19 -8.60 1.90 12.04
N TRP A 20 -7.40 1.59 11.56
CA TRP A 20 -6.24 2.46 11.60
C TRP A 20 -5.32 2.15 10.42
N VAL A 21 -4.38 3.06 10.15
CA VAL A 21 -3.34 2.89 9.15
C VAL A 21 -2.00 3.28 9.75
N THR A 22 -0.95 2.56 9.38
CA THR A 22 0.44 2.90 9.71
C THR A 22 1.25 2.91 8.43
N ILE A 23 1.85 4.06 8.12
CA ILE A 23 2.68 4.23 6.93
C ILE A 23 4.08 3.69 7.22
N GLN A 24 4.58 2.79 6.37
CA GLN A 24 5.93 2.22 6.50
C GLN A 24 6.99 3.01 5.73
N GLY A 25 6.59 3.83 4.75
CA GLY A 25 7.47 4.68 3.96
C GLY A 25 7.11 4.72 2.48
N TRP A 26 7.92 5.44 1.70
CA TRP A 26 7.83 5.51 0.24
C TRP A 26 9.03 4.81 -0.38
N ALA A 27 8.76 3.98 -1.39
CA ALA A 27 9.75 3.24 -2.15
C ALA A 27 9.94 3.83 -3.56
N GLY A 28 11.06 3.46 -4.21
CA GLY A 28 11.39 3.86 -5.57
C GLY A 28 10.72 3.01 -6.66
N VAL A 29 10.99 3.34 -7.92
CA VAL A 29 10.42 2.67 -9.10
C VAL A 29 10.77 1.18 -9.16
N GLU A 30 12.00 0.80 -8.80
CA GLU A 30 12.45 -0.60 -8.84
C GLU A 30 11.64 -1.49 -7.90
N GLU A 31 11.42 -1.05 -6.66
CA GLU A 31 10.62 -1.75 -5.67
C GLU A 31 9.14 -1.82 -6.08
N ALA A 32 8.60 -0.74 -6.66
CA ALA A 32 7.24 -0.74 -7.18
C ALA A 32 7.05 -1.75 -8.32
N LEU A 33 8.02 -1.83 -9.26
CA LEU A 33 8.00 -2.82 -10.33
C LEU A 33 8.11 -4.25 -9.80
N HIS A 34 8.98 -4.47 -8.80
CA HIS A 34 9.09 -5.76 -8.13
C HIS A 34 7.74 -6.20 -7.56
N GLU A 35 7.05 -5.32 -6.82
CA GLU A 35 5.76 -5.63 -6.19
C GLU A 35 4.66 -5.95 -7.22
N ILE A 36 4.68 -5.27 -8.38
CA ILE A 36 3.77 -5.58 -9.50
C ILE A 36 4.03 -7.00 -10.02
N THR A 37 5.29 -7.33 -10.36
CA THR A 37 5.63 -8.66 -10.87
C THR A 37 5.35 -9.76 -9.86
N ALA A 38 5.67 -9.54 -8.58
CA ALA A 38 5.37 -10.48 -7.50
C ALA A 38 3.86 -10.70 -7.35
N SER A 39 3.05 -9.65 -7.47
CA SER A 39 1.59 -9.73 -7.44
C SER A 39 1.02 -10.57 -8.60
N VAL A 40 1.54 -10.38 -9.82
CA VAL A 40 1.16 -11.19 -10.99
C VAL A 40 1.48 -12.67 -10.75
N GLN A 41 2.67 -12.98 -10.23
CA GLN A 41 3.04 -14.36 -9.94
C GLN A 41 2.14 -14.98 -8.86
N ARG A 42 1.80 -14.23 -7.80
CA ARG A 42 0.86 -14.69 -6.76
C ARG A 42 -0.51 -15.00 -7.34
N PHE A 43 -1.01 -14.15 -8.25
CA PHE A 43 -2.28 -14.40 -8.94
C PHE A 43 -2.24 -15.67 -9.79
N GLN A 44 -1.18 -15.88 -10.59
CA GLN A 44 -1.02 -17.08 -11.41
C GLN A 44 -0.91 -18.37 -10.59
N ASN A 45 -0.32 -18.27 -9.40
CA ASN A 45 -0.14 -19.40 -8.49
C ASN A 45 -1.35 -19.61 -7.55
N ALA A 46 -2.33 -18.72 -7.56
CA ALA A 46 -3.54 -18.90 -6.76
C ALA A 46 -4.30 -20.10 -7.34
N VAL A 47 -4.40 -21.16 -6.55
CA VAL A 47 -5.25 -22.32 -6.85
C VAL A 47 -6.67 -21.97 -6.40
N ASP A 48 -7.67 -22.33 -7.21
CA ASP A 48 -9.10 -22.19 -6.88
C ASP A 48 -9.49 -22.96 -5.60
#